data_AF-A0A484T992-F1
#
_entry.id   AF-A0A484T992-F1
#
_cell.length_a   1.000
_cell.length_b   1.000
_cell.length_c   1.000
_cell.angle_alpha   90.00
_cell.angle_beta   90.00
_cell.angle_gamma   90.00
#
_symmetry.space_group_name_H-M   'P 1'
#
loop_
_entity.id
_entity.type
_entity.pdbx_description
1 polymer ?
#
loop_
_entity_poly.entity_id
_entity_poly.type
_entity_poly.pdbx_seq_one_letter_code
_entity_poly.pdbx_strand_id
1 'polypeptide(L)'
;MGNLVTPIGKFTVKDAELEQYPEGKYQGEFILRYCFIKPIRLRNGGIFFEHRANLDGMTLSGIDKLSKAEARAFATQDVDPLDEETGTPPAIEPAAPPRLKPRPKPRSRPATAAATEDSSLDTTPFDVDLPPVTAATSSKADNDDVALFGILWPLGESVKLDSTIDRRTLRLQIARLGKLGYEIDPIAQQWNRKPEPQAA
;
A
#
# COMPACT_ATOMS: atom_id res chain seq x y z
N MET A 1 -1.82 26.30 18.62
CA MET A 1 -2.43 24.95 18.40
C MET A 1 -1.45 23.87 18.84
N GLY A 2 -1.75 23.13 19.89
CA GLY A 2 -0.89 22.04 20.41
C GLY A 2 -1.56 20.68 20.28
N ASN A 3 -0.76 19.63 20.13
CA ASN A 3 -1.24 18.25 20.24
C ASN A 3 -0.91 17.74 21.66
N LEU A 4 -1.95 17.48 22.43
CA LEU A 4 -1.85 16.93 23.78
C LEU A 4 -2.00 15.41 23.72
N VAL A 5 -0.96 14.70 24.17
CA VAL A 5 -0.96 13.24 24.27
C VAL A 5 -1.13 12.87 25.75
N THR A 6 -2.20 12.15 26.06
CA THR A 6 -2.51 11.69 27.41
C THR A 6 -2.79 10.18 27.41
N PRO A 7 -2.80 9.51 28.58
CA PRO A 7 -3.20 8.10 28.67
C PRO A 7 -4.62 7.83 28.17
N ILE A 8 -5.52 8.82 28.28
CA ILE A 8 -6.91 8.71 27.83
C ILE A 8 -7.09 8.96 26.33
N GLY A 9 -6.06 9.48 25.64
CA GLY A 9 -6.13 9.72 24.20
C GLY A 9 -5.28 10.91 23.73
N LYS A 10 -5.43 11.22 22.44
CA LYS A 10 -4.79 12.35 21.77
C LYS A 10 -5.83 13.43 21.50
N PHE A 11 -5.48 14.68 21.80
CA PHE A 11 -6.38 15.82 21.70
C PHE A 11 -5.67 17.00 21.07
N THR A 12 -6.38 17.75 20.25
CA THR A 12 -5.90 19.04 19.76
C THR A 12 -6.37 20.15 20.71
N VAL A 13 -5.41 20.90 21.24
CA VAL A 13 -5.65 21.97 22.21
C VAL A 13 -5.46 23.32 21.53
N LYS A 14 -6.48 24.17 21.63
CA LYS A 14 -6.44 25.59 21.29
C LYS A 14 -6.57 26.39 22.56
N ASP A 15 -5.44 26.74 23.15
CA ASP A 15 -5.38 27.57 24.35
C ASP A 15 -4.44 28.74 24.12
N ALA A 16 -4.88 29.94 24.51
CA ALA A 16 -4.10 31.16 24.41
C ALA A 16 -2.88 31.12 25.34
N GLU A 17 -2.99 30.46 26.50
CA GLU A 17 -1.86 30.29 27.42
C GLU A 17 -0.75 29.41 26.85
N LEU A 18 -1.06 28.55 25.87
CA LEU A 18 -0.07 27.71 25.20
C LEU A 18 0.65 28.46 24.08
N GLU A 19 0.03 29.49 23.50
CA GLU A 19 0.58 30.28 22.39
C GLU A 19 1.71 31.24 22.84
N GLN A 20 1.83 31.51 24.14
CA GLN A 20 2.94 32.30 24.68
C GLN A 20 4.26 31.50 24.77
N TYR A 21 4.19 30.17 24.71
CA TYR A 21 5.36 29.31 24.77
C TYR A 21 5.91 29.06 23.36
N PRO A 22 7.24 29.02 23.17
CA PRO A 22 7.82 28.74 21.86
C PRO A 22 7.43 27.35 21.37
N GLU A 23 7.46 27.12 20.07
CA GLU A 23 7.20 25.79 19.51
C GLU A 23 8.19 24.76 20.07
N GLY A 24 7.65 23.72 20.68
CA GLY A 24 8.46 22.74 21.40
C GLY A 24 7.62 21.58 21.91
N LYS A 25 8.30 20.60 22.48
CA LYS A 25 7.68 19.46 23.14
C LYS A 25 7.68 19.70 24.64
N TYR A 26 6.49 19.77 25.21
CA TYR A 26 6.32 20.06 26.63
C TYR A 26 5.82 18.83 27.36
N GLN A 27 6.44 18.52 28.49
CA GLN A 27 5.94 17.53 29.43
C GLN A 27 5.39 18.26 30.65
N GLY A 28 4.27 17.78 31.18
CA GLY A 28 3.60 18.47 32.27
C GLY A 28 2.31 17.80 32.69
N GLU A 29 1.69 18.40 33.70
CA GLU A 29 0.33 18.09 34.13
C GLU A 29 -0.63 19.06 33.47
N PHE A 30 -1.67 18.54 32.82
CA PHE A 30 -2.67 19.32 32.12
C PHE A 30 -4.04 18.99 32.68
N ILE A 31 -4.72 20.00 33.24
CA ILE A 31 -6.07 19.84 33.77
C ILE A 31 -7.05 20.10 32.63
N LEU A 32 -7.80 19.08 32.24
CA LEU A 32 -8.80 19.20 31.18
C LEU A 32 -10.13 19.67 31.78
N ARG A 33 -10.63 20.83 31.35
CA ARG A 33 -11.96 21.31 31.76
C ARG A 33 -13.06 20.48 31.11
N TYR A 34 -12.96 20.30 29.79
CA TYR A 34 -13.85 19.43 29.02
C TYR A 34 -13.20 19.04 27.69
N CYS A 35 -13.60 17.88 27.18
CA CYS A 35 -13.24 17.40 25.85
C CYS A 35 -14.46 17.47 24.94
N PHE A 36 -14.25 17.81 23.67
CA PHE A 36 -15.33 17.94 22.71
C PHE A 36 -14.85 17.59 21.32
N ILE A 37 -15.76 17.07 20.51
CA ILE A 37 -15.49 16.75 19.12
C ILE A 37 -15.91 17.93 18.26
N LYS A 38 -14.97 18.46 17.46
CA LYS A 38 -15.30 19.49 16.47
C LYS A 38 -15.45 18.83 15.10
N PRO A 39 -16.66 18.84 14.50
CA PRO A 39 -16.83 18.40 13.13
C PRO A 39 -16.19 19.44 12.19
N ILE A 40 -15.30 18.96 11.31
CA ILE A 40 -14.74 19.70 10.19
C ILE A 40 -15.38 19.15 8.93
N ARG A 41 -15.94 20.05 8.13
CA ARG A 41 -16.42 19.71 6.79
C ARG A 41 -15.23 19.63 5.85
N LEU A 42 -15.02 18.47 5.23
CA LEU A 42 -14.04 18.32 4.18
C LEU A 42 -14.65 18.81 2.85
N ARG A 43 -13.78 19.25 1.95
CA ARG A 43 -14.17 19.72 0.61
C ARG A 43 -14.81 18.60 -0.23
N ASN A 44 -14.48 17.34 0.04
CA ASN A 44 -15.04 16.16 -0.64
C ASN A 44 -16.43 15.75 -0.12
N GLY A 45 -17.05 16.54 0.78
CA GLY A 45 -18.36 16.22 1.37
C GLY A 45 -18.30 15.33 2.61
N GLY A 46 -17.11 14.80 2.96
CA GLY A 46 -16.88 14.08 4.21
C GLY A 46 -16.94 14.98 5.46
N ILE A 47 -17.11 14.35 6.62
CA ILE A 47 -17.01 15.02 7.92
C ILE A 47 -15.88 14.34 8.70
N PHE A 48 -14.88 15.10 9.10
CA PHE A 48 -13.83 14.64 10.00
C PHE A 48 -14.08 15.16 11.40
N PHE A 49 -13.86 14.31 12.39
CA PHE A 49 -14.06 14.63 13.79
C PHE A 49 -12.72 14.92 14.45
N GLU A 50 -12.43 16.20 14.66
CA GLU A 50 -11.23 16.61 15.38
C GLU A 50 -11.51 16.54 16.89
N HIS A 51 -10.79 15.67 17.59
CA HIS A 51 -10.92 15.53 19.04
C HIS A 51 -10.20 16.68 19.73
N ARG A 52 -10.93 17.57 20.41
CA ARG A 52 -10.39 18.76 21.07
C ARG A 52 -10.52 18.69 22.57
N ALA A 53 -9.56 19.30 23.26
CA ALA A 53 -9.63 19.50 24.69
C ALA A 53 -9.45 20.98 25.04
N ASN A 54 -10.21 21.44 26.02
CA ASN A 54 -10.05 22.75 26.64
C ASN A 54 -9.35 22.57 27.99
N LEU A 55 -8.29 23.34 28.23
CA LEU A 55 -7.52 23.27 29.48
C LEU A 55 -8.13 24.22 30.51
N ASP A 56 -8.12 23.78 31.77
CA ASP A 56 -8.42 24.62 32.93
C ASP A 56 -7.15 25.17 33.59
N GLY A 57 -6.03 24.50 33.34
CA GLY A 57 -4.70 24.87 33.84
C GLY A 57 -3.65 23.87 33.37
N MET A 58 -2.38 24.29 33.41
CA MET A 58 -1.25 23.43 33.08
C MET A 58 -0.03 23.74 33.93
N THR A 59 0.74 22.70 34.25
CA THR A 59 2.02 22.79 34.95
C THR A 59 3.08 22.11 34.09
N LEU A 60 4.02 22.90 33.54
CA LEU A 60 5.07 22.39 32.66
C LEU A 60 6.29 21.96 33.48
N SER A 61 6.73 20.72 33.28
CA SER A 61 7.84 20.10 34.01
C SER A 61 9.13 19.99 33.18
N GLY A 62 9.03 20.03 31.85
CA GLY A 62 10.19 19.91 30.97
C GLY A 62 9.93 20.36 29.54
N ILE A 63 10.97 20.90 28.90
CA ILE A 63 10.96 21.39 27.52
C ILE A 63 11.97 20.57 26.72
N ASP A 64 11.50 19.94 25.64
CA ASP A 64 12.32 19.23 24.67
C ASP A 64 12.11 19.82 23.26
N LYS A 65 13.06 19.60 22.36
CA LYS A 65 12.98 20.09 20.99
C LYS A 65 12.02 19.22 20.18
N LEU A 66 11.12 19.86 19.42
CA LEU A 66 10.20 19.15 18.55
C LEU A 66 10.98 18.42 17.43
N SER A 67 10.80 17.11 17.31
CA SER A 67 11.44 16.35 16.24
C SER A 67 10.77 16.62 14.89
N LYS A 68 11.54 16.55 13.79
CA LYS A 68 11.02 16.70 12.42
C LYS A 68 9.95 15.67 12.07
N ALA A 69 9.99 14.49 12.67
CA ALA A 69 8.96 13.46 12.51
C ALA A 69 7.64 13.86 13.20
N GLU A 70 7.72 14.43 14.40
CA GLU A 70 6.55 14.90 15.15
C GLU A 70 5.94 16.14 14.48
N ALA A 71 6.77 17.04 13.95
CA ALA A 71 6.33 18.19 13.16
C ALA A 71 5.49 17.78 11.93
N ARG A 72 5.86 16.67 11.26
CA ARG A 72 5.09 16.13 10.13
C ARG A 72 3.74 15.54 10.58
N ALA A 73 3.65 15.01 11.79
CA ALA A 73 2.39 14.49 12.33
C ALA A 73 1.36 15.59 12.62
N PHE A 74 1.78 16.85 12.77
CA PHE A 74 0.85 18.00 12.82
C PHE A 74 0.23 18.33 11.45
N ALA A 75 0.89 17.94 10.36
CA ALA A 75 0.43 18.21 9.00
C ALA A 75 -0.50 17.09 8.48
N THR A 76 -1.35 16.55 9.37
CA THR A 76 -2.21 15.37 9.14
C THR A 76 -2.79 15.35 7.73
N GLN A 77 -2.18 14.51 6.88
CA GLN A 77 -2.66 14.23 5.54
C GLN A 77 -3.78 13.18 5.69
N ASP A 78 -4.91 13.40 5.04
CA ASP A 78 -5.98 12.40 4.95
C ASP A 78 -5.41 11.19 4.20
N VAL A 79 -5.09 10.12 4.92
CA VAL A 79 -4.53 8.89 4.36
C VAL A 79 -5.68 8.12 3.73
N ASP A 80 -5.53 7.68 2.47
CA ASP A 80 -6.57 6.84 1.84
C ASP A 80 -6.74 5.58 2.72
N PRO A 81 -7.97 5.18 3.08
CA PRO A 81 -8.19 3.96 3.85
C PRO A 81 -7.49 2.70 3.30
N LEU A 82 -7.21 2.65 1.99
CA LEU A 82 -6.40 1.58 1.39
C LEU A 82 -4.89 1.68 1.69
N ASP A 83 -4.38 2.89 1.87
CA ASP A 83 -2.98 3.12 2.22
C ASP A 83 -2.73 2.74 3.70
N GLU A 84 -3.72 2.93 4.58
CA GLU A 84 -3.66 2.47 5.98
C GLU A 84 -3.59 0.94 6.11
N GLU A 85 -4.31 0.21 5.26
CA GLU A 85 -4.30 -1.27 5.25
C GLU A 85 -2.93 -1.84 4.81
N THR A 86 -2.13 -1.04 4.09
CA THR A 86 -0.74 -1.39 3.75
C THR A 86 0.30 -0.88 4.75
N GLY A 87 -0.14 -0.26 5.85
CA GLY A 87 0.70 0.17 6.95
C GLY A 87 1.58 -0.98 7.44
N THR A 88 2.86 -0.87 7.10
CA THR A 88 3.98 -1.70 7.52
C THR A 88 3.77 -2.26 8.93
N PRO A 89 3.85 -3.59 9.16
CA PRO A 89 4.00 -4.10 10.52
C PRO A 89 5.18 -3.34 11.15
N PRO A 90 5.10 -2.90 12.42
CA PRO A 90 6.21 -2.21 13.06
C PRO A 90 7.45 -3.05 12.80
N ALA A 91 8.46 -2.42 12.19
CA ALA A 91 9.77 -3.01 12.06
C ALA A 91 10.25 -3.29 13.49
N ILE A 92 9.96 -4.49 13.98
CA ILE A 92 10.65 -5.09 15.09
C ILE A 92 12.04 -5.32 14.53
N GLU A 93 12.90 -4.34 14.84
CA GLU A 93 14.34 -4.44 14.87
C GLU A 93 14.74 -5.88 15.24
N PRO A 94 15.45 -6.63 14.36
CA PRO A 94 15.82 -7.99 14.66
C PRO A 94 16.81 -8.00 15.83
N ALA A 95 16.28 -8.25 17.02
CA ALA A 95 17.06 -8.58 18.19
C ALA A 95 17.95 -9.80 17.88
N ALA A 96 19.25 -9.60 18.05
CA ALA A 96 20.29 -10.58 17.83
C ALA A 96 20.00 -11.93 18.51
N PRO A 97 20.35 -13.07 17.87
CA PRO A 97 20.13 -14.38 18.48
C PRO A 97 21.09 -14.61 19.66
N PRO A 98 20.60 -15.14 20.81
CA PRO A 98 21.47 -15.48 21.92
C PRO A 98 22.32 -16.72 21.59
N ARG A 99 23.62 -16.57 21.84
CA ARG A 99 24.68 -17.58 21.73
C ARG A 99 24.37 -18.82 22.58
N LEU A 100 24.40 -20.00 21.97
CA LEU A 100 24.62 -21.27 22.67
C LEU A 100 26.02 -21.81 22.33
N LYS A 101 26.69 -22.33 23.37
CA LYS A 101 28.11 -22.71 23.41
C LYS A 101 28.39 -24.03 22.64
N PRO A 102 29.67 -24.32 22.27
CA PRO A 102 30.03 -25.31 21.25
C PRO A 102 30.73 -26.59 21.78
N ARG A 103 30.83 -27.61 20.88
CA ARG A 103 31.77 -28.78 20.75
C ARG A 103 31.09 -30.19 20.76
N PRO A 104 31.70 -31.24 20.15
CA PRO A 104 32.23 -31.35 18.77
C PRO A 104 32.02 -32.76 18.08
N LYS A 105 31.98 -32.79 16.72
CA LYS A 105 32.62 -33.70 15.70
C LYS A 105 32.69 -35.26 15.89
N PRO A 106 33.01 -36.07 14.83
CA PRO A 106 32.65 -36.05 13.39
C PRO A 106 32.50 -37.46 12.69
N ARG A 107 32.31 -37.46 11.35
CA ARG A 107 32.60 -38.50 10.30
C ARG A 107 31.66 -39.71 10.21
N SER A 108 31.10 -40.07 9.04
CA SER A 108 31.82 -40.51 7.83
C SER A 108 30.91 -40.62 6.58
N ARG A 109 31.49 -40.35 5.40
CA ARG A 109 31.06 -40.69 4.01
C ARG A 109 31.41 -42.20 3.74
N PRO A 110 31.20 -42.87 2.56
CA PRO A 110 30.61 -42.45 1.27
C PRO A 110 29.85 -43.54 0.42
N ALA A 111 29.52 -43.15 -0.84
CA ALA A 111 29.44 -43.96 -2.08
C ALA A 111 28.10 -44.70 -2.35
N THR A 112 27.58 -44.91 -3.57
CA THR A 112 28.12 -44.94 -4.95
C THR A 112 26.94 -44.89 -5.96
N ALA A 113 27.20 -44.44 -7.21
CA ALA A 113 26.74 -44.88 -8.56
C ALA A 113 25.36 -45.58 -8.74
N ALA A 114 24.62 -45.58 -9.86
CA ALA A 114 24.80 -45.39 -11.31
C ALA A 114 23.35 -45.17 -11.88
N ALA A 115 23.10 -44.40 -12.96
CA ALA A 115 22.99 -44.87 -14.36
C ALA A 115 21.86 -45.94 -14.53
N THR A 116 20.90 -45.93 -15.47
CA THR A 116 20.87 -45.60 -16.90
C THR A 116 19.46 -45.96 -17.46
N GLU A 117 18.95 -45.25 -18.48
CA GLU A 117 18.02 -45.68 -19.58
C GLU A 117 16.64 -46.30 -19.25
N ASP A 118 15.63 -46.39 -20.12
CA ASP A 118 15.17 -45.80 -21.40
C ASP A 118 13.89 -46.59 -21.76
N SER A 119 12.88 -45.97 -22.39
CA SER A 119 11.80 -46.63 -23.17
C SER A 119 10.76 -45.57 -23.57
N SER A 120 10.92 -44.93 -24.74
CA SER A 120 10.46 -45.42 -26.04
C SER A 120 8.94 -45.45 -26.17
N LEU A 121 8.39 -44.39 -26.79
CA LEU A 121 7.29 -44.51 -27.75
C LEU A 121 7.54 -43.52 -28.89
N ASP A 122 7.96 -44.10 -30.01
CA ASP A 122 8.11 -43.51 -31.33
C ASP A 122 6.77 -43.58 -32.10
N THR A 123 6.72 -42.88 -33.23
CA THR A 123 5.73 -42.90 -34.34
C THR A 123 4.70 -41.76 -34.37
N THR A 124 5.11 -40.70 -35.09
CA THR A 124 4.34 -39.72 -35.88
C THR A 124 3.43 -40.42 -36.93
N PRO A 125 2.63 -39.79 -37.84
CA PRO A 125 2.47 -38.36 -38.18
C PRO A 125 1.01 -37.91 -38.45
N PHE A 126 0.66 -36.66 -38.16
CA PHE A 126 -0.39 -35.95 -38.92
C PHE A 126 0.02 -34.50 -39.11
N ASP A 127 0.32 -34.20 -40.36
CA ASP A 127 0.61 -32.91 -40.96
C ASP A 127 -0.67 -32.05 -40.91
N VAL A 128 -0.67 -31.00 -40.08
CA VAL A 128 -1.67 -29.93 -40.14
C VAL A 128 -0.90 -28.62 -40.16
N ASP A 129 -0.74 -28.11 -41.37
CA ASP A 129 -0.27 -26.78 -41.72
C ASP A 129 -1.06 -25.72 -40.92
N LEU A 130 -0.42 -25.10 -39.92
CA LEU A 130 -0.91 -23.90 -39.26
C LEU A 130 -0.03 -22.73 -39.70
N PRO A 131 -0.61 -21.59 -40.13
CA PRO A 131 0.16 -20.42 -40.53
C PRO A 131 0.99 -19.90 -39.34
N PRO A 132 2.16 -19.28 -39.60
CA PRO A 132 3.08 -18.92 -38.55
C PRO A 132 2.44 -17.85 -37.67
N VAL A 133 2.06 -18.24 -36.45
CA VAL A 133 1.86 -17.29 -35.37
C VAL A 133 3.22 -16.64 -35.16
N THR A 134 3.34 -15.43 -35.68
CA THR A 134 4.42 -14.49 -35.40
C THR A 134 4.74 -14.56 -33.91
N ALA A 135 5.88 -15.15 -33.58
CA ALA A 135 6.52 -14.98 -32.29
C ALA A 135 6.94 -13.51 -32.20
N ALA A 136 5.98 -12.66 -31.85
CA ALA A 136 6.22 -11.27 -31.52
C ALA A 136 6.98 -11.27 -30.20
N THR A 137 8.18 -10.68 -30.25
CA THR A 137 9.00 -10.25 -29.12
C THR A 137 8.12 -9.84 -27.94
N SER A 138 7.95 -10.73 -26.96
CA SER A 138 7.18 -10.42 -25.75
C SER A 138 7.93 -9.33 -25.00
N SER A 139 7.42 -8.12 -25.09
CA SER A 139 7.99 -7.00 -24.34
C SER A 139 7.76 -7.27 -22.85
N LYS A 140 8.67 -6.84 -21.97
CA LYS A 140 8.50 -7.01 -20.52
C LYS A 140 7.15 -6.47 -20.03
N ALA A 141 6.64 -5.42 -20.69
CA ALA A 141 5.34 -4.84 -20.43
C ALA A 141 4.18 -5.79 -20.73
N ASP A 142 4.26 -6.60 -21.80
CA ASP A 142 3.23 -7.61 -22.08
C ASP A 142 3.20 -8.68 -21.01
N ASN A 143 4.35 -9.08 -20.46
CA ASN A 143 4.40 -10.07 -19.38
C ASN A 143 3.79 -9.52 -18.07
N ASP A 144 4.06 -8.26 -17.74
CA ASP A 144 3.47 -7.59 -16.58
C ASP A 144 1.94 -7.44 -16.76
N ASP A 145 1.46 -7.21 -17.98
CA ASP A 145 0.03 -7.11 -18.31
C ASP A 145 -0.69 -8.46 -18.29
N VAL A 146 -0.05 -9.51 -18.79
CA VAL A 146 -0.54 -10.90 -18.67
C VAL A 146 -0.71 -11.26 -17.19
N ALA A 147 0.25 -10.91 -16.33
CA ALA A 147 0.16 -11.16 -14.90
C ALA A 147 -0.97 -10.35 -14.21
N LEU A 148 -1.19 -9.11 -14.65
CA LEU A 148 -2.17 -8.20 -14.05
C LEU A 148 -3.62 -8.51 -14.46
N PHE A 149 -3.84 -8.88 -15.72
CA PHE A 149 -5.18 -9.15 -16.28
C PHE A 149 -5.51 -10.65 -16.35
N GLY A 150 -4.51 -11.53 -16.30
CA GLY A 150 -4.69 -12.98 -16.28
C GLY A 150 -5.53 -13.47 -17.45
N ILE A 151 -6.70 -14.02 -17.14
CA ILE A 151 -7.64 -14.58 -18.13
C ILE A 151 -8.27 -13.49 -19.02
N LEU A 152 -8.29 -12.24 -18.57
CA LEU A 152 -8.77 -11.11 -19.37
C LEU A 152 -7.76 -10.67 -20.44
N TRP A 153 -6.54 -11.21 -20.43
CA TRP A 153 -5.53 -10.94 -21.46
C TRP A 153 -5.61 -11.97 -22.60
N PRO A 154 -5.51 -11.57 -23.88
CA PRO A 154 -5.32 -10.20 -24.37
C PRO A 154 -6.59 -9.37 -24.30
N LEU A 155 -6.44 -8.08 -24.03
CA LEU A 155 -7.55 -7.13 -23.95
C LEU A 155 -8.14 -6.90 -25.35
N GLY A 156 -9.46 -7.09 -25.48
CA GLY A 156 -10.22 -6.81 -26.71
C GLY A 156 -10.64 -5.35 -26.84
N GLU A 157 -11.59 -5.05 -27.75
CA GLU A 157 -12.12 -3.68 -27.94
C GLU A 157 -12.88 -3.15 -26.72
N SER A 158 -13.56 -4.04 -26.00
CA SER A 158 -14.30 -3.76 -24.78
C SER A 158 -13.93 -4.75 -23.68
N VAL A 159 -13.64 -4.27 -22.47
CA VAL A 159 -13.22 -5.09 -21.32
C VAL A 159 -14.05 -4.73 -20.10
N LYS A 160 -14.67 -5.74 -19.47
CA LYS A 160 -15.34 -5.59 -18.19
C LYS A 160 -14.44 -6.08 -17.07
N LEU A 161 -14.13 -5.20 -16.12
CA LEU A 161 -13.37 -5.58 -14.93
C LEU A 161 -14.30 -6.27 -13.93
N ASP A 162 -13.78 -7.30 -13.28
CA ASP A 162 -14.49 -7.99 -12.20
C ASP A 162 -14.35 -7.18 -10.90
N SER A 163 -15.47 -6.70 -10.35
CA SER A 163 -15.48 -5.95 -9.10
C SER A 163 -15.31 -6.80 -7.84
N THR A 164 -15.31 -8.14 -7.98
CA THR A 164 -15.14 -9.08 -6.86
C THR A 164 -13.68 -9.32 -6.50
N ILE A 165 -12.75 -8.89 -7.35
CA ILE A 165 -11.32 -8.95 -7.07
C ILE A 165 -10.93 -7.94 -5.99
N ASP A 166 -9.73 -8.12 -5.43
CA ASP A 166 -9.17 -7.20 -4.46
C ASP A 166 -9.17 -5.73 -4.96
N ARG A 167 -9.49 -4.79 -4.07
CA ARG A 167 -9.66 -3.37 -4.43
C ARG A 167 -8.37 -2.76 -4.97
N ARG A 168 -7.20 -3.26 -4.55
CA ARG A 168 -5.89 -2.81 -5.03
C ARG A 168 -5.61 -3.32 -6.43
N THR A 169 -5.87 -4.59 -6.71
CA THR A 169 -5.67 -5.17 -8.05
C THR A 169 -6.60 -4.51 -9.06
N LEU A 170 -7.85 -4.25 -8.67
CA LEU A 170 -8.80 -3.49 -9.48
C LEU A 170 -8.27 -2.08 -9.81
N ARG A 171 -7.71 -1.35 -8.84
CA ARG A 171 -7.10 -0.03 -9.08
C ARG A 171 -5.90 -0.11 -10.04
N LEU A 172 -5.06 -1.15 -9.93
CA LEU A 172 -3.93 -1.35 -10.83
C LEU A 172 -4.41 -1.65 -12.26
N GLN A 173 -5.42 -2.50 -12.42
CA GLN A 173 -6.04 -2.80 -13.71
C GLN A 173 -6.65 -1.53 -14.35
N ILE A 174 -7.39 -0.73 -13.58
CA ILE A 174 -7.95 0.57 -14.01
C ILE A 174 -6.83 1.52 -14.47
N ALA A 175 -5.79 1.68 -13.64
CA ALA A 175 -4.67 2.57 -13.95
C ALA A 175 -3.91 2.11 -15.20
N ARG A 176 -3.80 0.79 -15.41
CA ARG A 176 -3.16 0.22 -16.60
C ARG A 176 -4.01 0.38 -17.85
N LEU A 177 -5.31 0.15 -17.78
CA LEU A 177 -6.26 0.40 -18.87
C LEU A 177 -6.24 1.86 -19.33
N GLY A 178 -6.17 2.82 -18.39
CA GLY A 178 -6.01 4.23 -18.72
C GLY A 178 -4.71 4.53 -19.47
N LYS A 179 -3.59 3.88 -19.11
CA LYS A 179 -2.31 3.99 -19.85
C LYS A 179 -2.37 3.36 -21.24
N LEU A 180 -3.19 2.32 -21.43
CA LEU A 180 -3.42 1.65 -22.69
C LEU A 180 -4.42 2.39 -23.60
N GLY A 181 -4.99 3.51 -23.14
CA GLY A 181 -5.90 4.34 -23.93
C GLY A 181 -7.36 3.85 -23.93
N TYR A 182 -7.74 3.01 -22.96
CA TYR A 182 -9.13 2.64 -22.75
C TYR A 182 -9.86 3.73 -21.96
N GLU A 183 -11.13 3.95 -22.29
CA GLU A 183 -12.03 4.88 -21.61
C GLU A 183 -13.20 4.10 -21.01
N ILE A 184 -13.56 4.44 -19.77
CA ILE A 184 -14.70 3.81 -19.09
C ILE A 184 -16.00 4.38 -19.65
N ASP A 185 -16.88 3.50 -20.10
CA ASP A 185 -18.30 3.81 -20.27
C ASP A 185 -18.99 3.62 -18.91
N PRO A 186 -19.37 4.69 -18.19
CA PRO A 186 -19.94 4.59 -16.85
C PRO A 186 -21.34 3.99 -16.85
N ILE A 187 -22.05 4.01 -17.98
CA ILE A 187 -23.39 3.46 -18.11
C ILE A 187 -23.31 1.95 -18.33
N ALA A 188 -22.47 1.52 -19.28
CA ALA A 188 -22.26 0.10 -19.57
C ALA A 188 -21.31 -0.60 -18.60
N GLN A 189 -20.60 0.16 -17.75
CA GLN A 189 -19.56 -0.33 -16.83
C GLN A 189 -18.48 -1.16 -17.53
N GLN A 190 -18.09 -0.76 -18.74
CA GLN A 190 -17.08 -1.44 -19.55
C GLN A 190 -16.05 -0.44 -20.06
N TRP A 191 -14.81 -0.90 -20.20
CA TRP A 191 -13.70 -0.12 -20.73
C TRP A 191 -13.59 -0.35 -22.23
N ASN A 192 -13.69 0.70 -23.03
CA ASN A 192 -13.61 0.62 -24.49
C ASN A 192 -12.30 1.25 -24.98
N ARG A 193 -11.66 0.62 -25.96
CA ARG A 193 -10.46 1.18 -26.59
C ARG A 193 -10.85 2.42 -27.39
N LYS A 194 -10.20 3.56 -27.13
CA LYS A 194 -10.47 4.77 -27.92
C LYS A 194 -10.06 4.53 -29.38
N PRO A 195 -10.94 4.79 -30.36
CA PRO A 195 -10.52 4.79 -31.75
C PRO A 195 -9.53 5.93 -31.95
N GLU A 196 -8.31 5.60 -32.39
CA GLU A 196 -7.32 6.59 -32.76
C GLU A 196 -7.93 7.46 -33.88
N PRO A 197 -7.96 8.80 -33.75
CA PRO A 197 -8.52 9.64 -34.78
C PRO A 197 -7.68 9.48 -36.04
N GLN A 198 -8.26 8.81 -37.05
CA GLN A 198 -7.66 8.62 -38.34
C GLN A 198 -7.44 10.00 -38.98
N ALA A 199 -6.19 10.44 -39.01
CA ALA A 199 -5.81 11.69 -39.65
C ALA A 199 -6.19 11.62 -41.13
N ALA A 200 -7.06 12.55 -41.54
CA ALA A 200 -7.47 12.77 -42.93
C ALA A 200 -6.37 13.43 -43.75
#